data_AF-A0A086ZH31-F1
#
_entry.id   AF-A0A086ZH31-F1
#
_cell.length_a   1.000
_cell.length_b   1.000
_cell.length_c   1.000
_cell.angle_alpha   90.00
_cell.angle_beta   90.00
_cell.angle_gamma   90.00
#
_symmetry.space_group_name_H-M   'P 1'
#
loop_
_entity.id
_entity.type
_entity.pdbx_description
1 polymer ?
#
loop_
_entity_poly.entity_id
_entity_poly.type
_entity_poly.pdbx_seq_one_letter_code
_entity_poly.pdbx_strand_id
1 'polypeptide(L)'
;MVVYNADDSDNLMEALKANLAGAKEIFQRASRGSKHLVQTIDSGTLSGAAYKAGKQIFVSYVDPLVQKLSLAVEDIENDLGAYRSADAEIRQVDTHIDGERVRQQRDATNRLIDSLQGRISTERQTLRSLIESPLWYG
;
A
#
# COMPACT_ATOMS: atom_id res chain seq x y z
N MET A 1 13.81 -10.24 -2.81
CA MET A 1 14.41 -9.31 -1.83
C MET A 1 13.48 -8.12 -1.73
N VAL A 2 13.04 -7.76 -0.52
CA VAL A 2 12.18 -6.60 -0.29
C VAL A 2 13.00 -5.63 0.56
N VAL A 3 13.37 -4.50 -0.04
CA VAL A 3 14.03 -3.40 0.63
C VAL A 3 13.03 -2.26 0.69
N TYR A 4 12.76 -1.77 1.89
CA TYR A 4 12.05 -0.52 2.09
C TYR A 4 13.07 0.62 2.04
N ASN A 5 12.73 1.68 1.32
CA ASN A 5 13.47 2.92 1.25
C ASN A 5 12.47 4.09 1.26
N ALA A 6 12.62 4.99 2.23
CA ALA A 6 11.74 6.15 2.39
C ALA A 6 11.79 7.11 1.20
N ASP A 7 12.95 7.30 0.55
CA ASP A 7 13.08 8.18 -0.62
C ASP A 7 12.35 7.60 -1.84
N ASP A 8 12.44 6.28 -2.05
CA ASP A 8 11.69 5.60 -3.11
C ASP A 8 10.18 5.69 -2.87
N SER A 9 9.77 5.62 -1.60
CA SER A 9 8.38 5.81 -1.16
C SER A 9 7.88 7.24 -1.43
N ASP A 10 8.68 8.26 -1.11
CA ASP A 10 8.36 9.67 -1.41
C ASP A 10 8.19 9.89 -2.92
N ASN A 11 9.13 9.37 -3.72
CA ASN A 11 9.06 9.47 -5.18
C ASN A 11 7.81 8.79 -5.74
N LEU A 12 7.47 7.60 -5.23
CA LEU A 12 6.25 6.88 -5.63
C LEU A 12 4.99 7.68 -5.29
N MET A 13 4.89 8.18 -4.05
CA MET A 13 3.72 8.93 -3.59
C MET A 13 3.50 10.21 -4.40
N GLU A 14 4.56 10.98 -4.67
CA GLU A 14 4.47 12.21 -5.46
C GLU A 14 4.12 11.92 -6.92
N ALA A 15 4.71 10.88 -7.53
CA ALA A 15 4.37 10.47 -8.89
C ALA A 15 2.90 10.03 -9.01
N LEU A 16 2.41 9.22 -8.06
CA LEU A 16 1.01 8.79 -8.04
C LEU A 16 0.06 9.96 -7.84
N LYS A 17 0.37 10.87 -6.91
CA LYS A 17 -0.43 12.07 -6.67
C LYS A 17 -0.54 12.96 -7.92
N ALA A 18 0.58 13.16 -8.63
CA ALA A 18 0.58 13.92 -9.88
C ALA A 18 -0.26 13.23 -10.97
N ASN A 19 -0.11 11.92 -11.13
CA ASN A 19 -0.89 11.13 -12.09
C ASN A 19 -2.39 11.15 -11.79
N LEU A 20 -2.77 11.03 -10.51
CA LEU A 20 -4.16 11.10 -10.07
C LEU A 20 -4.76 12.49 -10.33
N ALA A 21 -4.02 13.57 -10.06
CA ALA A 21 -4.47 14.92 -10.38
C ALA A 21 -4.72 15.09 -11.88
N GLY A 22 -3.81 14.60 -12.73
CA GLY A 22 -3.97 14.61 -14.18
C GLY A 22 -5.18 13.78 -14.65
N ALA A 23 -5.37 12.58 -14.10
CA ALA A 23 -6.50 11.72 -14.43
C ALA A 23 -7.84 12.38 -14.06
N LYS A 24 -7.93 12.99 -12.87
CA LYS A 24 -9.11 13.75 -12.42
C LYS A 24 -9.43 14.88 -13.39
N GLU A 25 -8.44 15.65 -13.82
CA GLU A 25 -8.66 16.76 -14.76
C GLU A 25 -9.19 16.23 -16.11
N ILE A 26 -8.60 15.17 -16.64
CA ILE A 26 -9.01 14.54 -17.90
C ILE A 26 -10.47 14.10 -17.81
N PHE A 27 -10.87 13.39 -16.74
CA PHE A 27 -12.24 12.90 -16.60
C PHE A 27 -13.25 14.02 -16.33
N GLN A 28 -12.87 15.06 -15.59
CA GLN A 28 -13.72 16.25 -15.44
C GLN A 28 -13.93 16.98 -16.77
N ARG A 29 -12.89 17.08 -17.61
CA ARG A 29 -13.01 17.66 -18.95
C ARG A 29 -13.85 16.80 -19.88
N ALA A 30 -13.66 15.48 -19.87
CA ALA A 30 -14.48 14.55 -20.64
C ALA A 30 -15.97 14.62 -20.22
N SER A 31 -16.25 14.65 -18.91
CA SER A 31 -17.61 14.79 -18.37
C SER A 31 -18.26 16.12 -18.78
N ARG A 32 -17.53 17.24 -18.67
CA ARG A 32 -18.03 18.55 -19.12
C ARG A 32 -18.27 18.59 -20.62
N GLY A 33 -17.36 18.05 -21.43
CA GLY A 33 -17.49 17.97 -22.87
C GLY A 33 -18.69 17.14 -23.30
N SER A 34 -18.90 15.99 -22.65
CA SER A 34 -20.07 15.12 -22.91
C SER A 34 -21.38 15.83 -22.56
N LYS A 35 -21.47 16.44 -21.37
CA LYS A 35 -22.64 17.22 -20.96
C LYS A 35 -22.94 18.37 -21.92
N HIS A 36 -21.90 19.09 -22.35
CA HIS A 36 -22.04 20.17 -23.32
C HIS A 36 -22.60 19.65 -24.65
N LEU A 37 -22.02 18.58 -25.21
CA LEU A 37 -22.49 17.95 -26.44
C LEU A 37 -23.98 17.55 -26.34
N VAL A 38 -24.36 16.88 -25.25
CA VAL A 38 -25.75 16.48 -25.00
C VAL A 38 -26.68 17.69 -24.96
N GLN A 39 -26.30 18.75 -24.22
CA GLN A 39 -27.08 19.98 -24.11
C GLN A 39 -27.24 20.69 -25.46
N THR A 40 -26.19 20.76 -26.27
CA THR A 40 -26.23 21.40 -27.60
C THR A 40 -27.11 20.64 -28.59
N ILE A 41 -27.22 19.32 -28.44
CA ILE A 41 -28.16 18.51 -29.23
C ILE A 41 -29.59 18.72 -28.74
N ASP A 42 -29.79 18.79 -27.41
CA ASP A 42 -31.11 19.01 -26.81
C ASP A 42 -31.67 20.41 -27.03
N SER A 43 -30.81 21.43 -27.15
CA SER A 43 -31.22 22.77 -27.57
C SER A 43 -31.62 22.87 -29.04
N GLY A 44 -31.40 21.81 -29.83
CA GLY A 44 -31.62 21.80 -31.27
C GLY A 44 -30.54 22.52 -32.09
N THR A 45 -29.48 23.02 -31.44
CA THR A 45 -28.34 23.69 -32.11
C THR A 45 -27.60 22.71 -33.03
N LEU A 46 -27.43 21.46 -32.59
CA LEU A 46 -27.01 20.35 -33.44
C LEU A 46 -28.20 19.42 -33.68
N SER A 47 -28.56 19.18 -34.94
CA SER A 47 -29.75 18.41 -35.31
C SER A 47 -29.50 17.44 -36.46
N GLY A 48 -30.32 16.39 -36.54
CA GLY A 48 -30.21 15.33 -37.53
C GLY A 48 -30.04 13.94 -36.91
N ALA A 49 -30.26 12.90 -37.70
CA ALA A 49 -30.25 11.51 -37.22
C ALA A 49 -28.88 11.09 -36.65
N ALA A 50 -27.79 11.51 -37.29
CA ALA A 50 -26.43 11.20 -36.84
C ALA A 50 -26.12 11.82 -35.46
N TYR A 51 -26.48 13.09 -35.22
CA TYR A 51 -26.28 13.72 -33.91
C TYR A 51 -27.13 13.08 -32.82
N LYS A 52 -28.39 12.70 -33.11
CA LYS A 52 -29.24 11.96 -32.16
C LYS A 52 -28.67 10.59 -31.82
N ALA A 53 -28.15 9.85 -32.81
CA ALA A 53 -27.47 8.58 -32.58
C ALA A 53 -26.18 8.77 -31.75
N GLY A 54 -25.38 9.79 -32.08
CA GLY A 54 -24.20 10.18 -31.31
C GLY A 54 -24.54 10.49 -29.85
N LYS A 55 -25.55 11.32 -29.60
CA LYS A 55 -26.07 11.58 -28.24
C LYS A 55 -26.36 10.28 -27.50
N GLN A 56 -27.07 9.36 -28.13
CA GLN A 56 -27.44 8.09 -27.50
C GLN A 56 -26.21 7.29 -27.06
N ILE A 57 -25.16 7.25 -27.90
CA ILE A 57 -23.89 6.59 -27.55
C ILE A 57 -23.26 7.25 -26.32
N PHE A 58 -23.21 8.58 -26.28
CA PHE A 58 -22.62 9.31 -25.17
C PHE A 58 -23.36 9.07 -23.86
N VAL A 59 -24.69 9.22 -23.87
CA VAL A 59 -25.53 9.03 -22.67
C VAL A 59 -25.53 7.57 -22.21
N SER A 60 -25.56 6.61 -23.13
CA SER A 60 -25.73 5.19 -22.79
C SER A 60 -24.41 4.49 -22.43
N TYR A 61 -23.28 4.97 -22.94
CA TYR A 61 -22.00 4.27 -22.82
C TYR A 61 -20.87 5.17 -22.33
N VAL A 62 -20.64 6.33 -22.96
CA VAL A 62 -19.47 7.17 -22.65
C VAL A 62 -19.60 7.79 -21.26
N ASP A 63 -20.75 8.36 -20.91
CA ASP A 63 -20.99 8.98 -19.60
C ASP A 63 -20.84 7.97 -18.46
N PRO A 64 -21.49 6.78 -18.49
CA PRO A 64 -21.26 5.74 -17.50
C PRO A 64 -19.80 5.28 -17.41
N LEU A 65 -19.10 5.20 -18.55
CA LEU A 65 -17.69 4.79 -18.56
C LEU A 65 -16.81 5.85 -17.88
N VAL A 66 -17.00 7.13 -18.20
CA VAL A 66 -16.27 8.23 -17.55
C VAL A 66 -16.55 8.24 -16.04
N GLN A 67 -17.79 8.01 -15.61
CA GLN A 67 -18.11 7.89 -14.19
C GLN A 67 -17.39 6.72 -13.50
N LYS A 68 -17.38 5.54 -14.13
CA LYS A 68 -16.64 4.38 -13.60
C LYS A 68 -15.14 4.66 -13.47
N LEU A 69 -14.55 5.33 -14.46
CA LEU A 69 -13.15 5.71 -14.43
C LEU A 69 -12.86 6.75 -13.34
N SER A 70 -13.75 7.72 -13.11
CA SER A 70 -13.64 8.66 -11.99
C SER A 70 -13.65 7.94 -10.64
N LEU A 71 -14.56 6.98 -10.45
CA LEU A 71 -14.62 6.18 -9.21
C LEU A 71 -13.35 5.35 -9.01
N ALA A 72 -12.81 4.74 -10.06
CA ALA A 72 -11.55 4.01 -9.98
C ALA A 72 -10.37 4.92 -9.60
N VAL A 73 -10.37 6.18 -10.04
CA VAL A 73 -9.36 7.17 -9.62
C VAL A 73 -9.52 7.55 -8.14
N GLU A 74 -10.75 7.67 -7.65
CA GLU A 74 -11.03 7.91 -6.23
C GLU A 74 -10.58 6.72 -5.37
N ASP A 75 -10.81 5.49 -5.82
CA ASP A 75 -10.34 4.28 -5.15
C ASP A 75 -8.81 4.24 -5.02
N ILE A 76 -8.08 4.55 -6.11
CA ILE A 76 -6.60 4.60 -6.09
C ILE A 76 -6.11 5.73 -5.15
N GLU A 77 -6.82 6.84 -5.05
CA GLU A 77 -6.47 7.91 -4.11
C GLU A 77 -6.63 7.47 -2.65
N ASN A 78 -7.67 6.69 -2.35
CA ASN A 78 -7.85 6.09 -1.03
C ASN A 78 -6.72 5.10 -0.71
N ASP A 79 -6.37 4.25 -1.67
CA ASP A 79 -5.25 3.30 -1.53
C ASP A 79 -3.91 4.04 -1.31
N LEU A 80 -3.68 5.15 -2.00
CA LEU A 80 -2.51 6.00 -1.79
C LEU A 80 -2.52 6.62 -0.37
N GLY A 81 -3.68 6.98 0.16
CA GLY A 81 -3.84 7.43 1.55
C GLY A 81 -3.49 6.34 2.57
N ALA A 82 -3.95 5.11 2.33
CA ALA A 82 -3.60 3.95 3.15
C ALA A 82 -2.09 3.65 3.09
N TYR A 83 -1.50 3.67 1.88
CA TYR A 83 -0.07 3.50 1.68
C TYR A 83 0.74 4.55 2.45
N ARG A 84 0.37 5.84 2.34
CA ARG A 84 1.02 6.92 3.08
C ARG A 84 1.00 6.71 4.59
N SER A 85 -0.09 6.13 5.10
CA SER A 85 -0.24 5.84 6.53
C SER A 85 0.69 4.70 6.95
N ALA A 86 0.75 3.62 6.17
CA ALA A 86 1.67 2.51 6.40
C ALA A 86 3.15 2.93 6.28
N ASP A 87 3.48 3.77 5.31
CA ASP A 87 4.81 4.36 5.15
C ASP A 87 5.21 5.18 6.39
N ALA A 88 4.31 6.02 6.90
CA ALA A 88 4.56 6.82 8.10
C ALA A 88 4.81 5.96 9.37
N GLU A 89 4.19 4.79 9.48
CA GLU A 89 4.46 3.84 10.56
C GLU A 89 5.84 3.20 10.41
N ILE A 90 6.21 2.77 9.19
CA ILE A 90 7.49 2.11 8.94
C ILE A 90 8.66 3.09 9.12
N ARG A 91 8.51 4.35 8.70
CA ARG A 91 9.54 5.40 8.88
C ARG A 91 9.91 5.65 10.34
N GLN A 92 9.03 5.35 11.29
CA GLN A 92 9.35 5.48 12.72
C GLN A 92 10.37 4.44 13.19
N VAL A 93 10.50 3.32 12.48
CA VAL A 93 11.45 2.25 12.77
C VAL A 93 12.80 2.54 12.13
N ASP A 94 12.82 2.74 10.81
CA ASP A 94 14.01 3.05 10.02
C ASP A 94 13.58 3.62 8.66
N THR A 95 14.42 4.43 8.03
CA THR A 95 14.23 4.93 6.66
C THR A 95 14.72 3.94 5.61
N HIS A 96 15.51 2.92 6.00
CA HIS A 96 15.99 1.88 5.12
C HIS A 96 15.96 0.50 5.78
N ILE A 97 15.04 -0.37 5.33
CA ILE A 97 14.87 -1.70 5.91
C ILE A 97 15.11 -2.78 4.86
N ASP A 98 16.19 -3.53 5.05
CA ASP A 98 16.40 -4.80 4.34
C ASP A 98 15.74 -5.94 5.13
N GLY A 99 14.64 -6.47 4.60
CA GLY A 99 13.88 -7.54 5.24
C GLY A 99 14.67 -8.84 5.44
N GLU A 100 15.65 -9.14 4.57
CA GLU A 100 16.53 -10.30 4.77
C GLU A 100 17.48 -10.06 5.95
N ARG A 101 18.08 -8.87 6.04
CA ARG A 101 18.96 -8.51 7.15
C ARG A 101 18.23 -8.57 8.50
N VAL A 102 17.00 -8.06 8.55
CA VAL A 102 16.17 -8.13 9.77
C VAL A 102 15.86 -9.58 10.15
N ARG A 103 15.50 -10.43 9.17
CA ARG A 103 15.27 -11.88 9.40
C ARG A 103 16.52 -12.57 9.94
N GLN A 104 17.68 -12.33 9.34
CA GLN A 104 18.95 -12.91 9.77
C GLN A 104 19.31 -12.49 11.20
N GLN A 105 19.13 -11.21 11.54
CA GLN A 105 19.40 -10.72 12.89
C GLN A 105 18.47 -11.34 13.93
N ARG A 106 17.19 -11.48 13.62
CA ARG A 106 16.22 -12.17 14.48
C ARG A 106 16.62 -13.63 14.70
N ASP A 107 16.97 -14.35 13.63
CA ASP A 107 17.32 -15.77 13.73
C ASP A 107 18.61 -15.98 14.52
N ALA A 108 19.60 -15.11 14.35
CA ALA A 108 20.81 -15.12 15.17
C ALA A 108 20.50 -14.83 16.64
N THR A 109 19.62 -13.87 16.93
CA THR A 109 19.21 -13.53 18.29
C THR A 109 18.46 -14.70 18.95
N ASN A 110 17.56 -15.36 18.24
CA ASN A 110 16.83 -16.53 18.75
C ASN A 110 17.78 -17.68 19.10
N ARG A 111 18.79 -17.95 18.25
CA ARG A 111 19.82 -18.97 18.57
C ARG A 111 20.61 -18.62 19.84
N LEU A 112 20.90 -17.34 20.07
CA LEU A 112 21.55 -16.90 21.30
C LEU A 112 20.65 -17.11 22.52
N ILE A 113 19.35 -16.80 22.42
CA ILE A 113 18.37 -17.06 23.47
C ILE A 113 18.33 -18.55 23.82
N ASP A 114 18.21 -19.42 22.82
CA ASP A 114 18.17 -20.88 23.01
C ASP A 114 19.45 -21.39 23.68
N SER A 115 20.61 -20.88 23.26
CA SER A 115 21.90 -21.24 23.86
C SER A 115 21.99 -20.81 25.33
N LEU A 116 21.55 -19.59 25.66
CA LEU A 116 21.54 -19.10 27.03
C LEU A 116 20.59 -19.90 27.92
N GLN A 117 19.40 -20.24 27.42
CA GLN A 117 18.46 -21.09 28.14
C GLN A 117 19.03 -22.50 28.40
N GLY A 118 19.73 -23.06 27.41
CA GLY A 118 20.46 -24.32 27.57
C GLY A 118 21.50 -24.25 28.68
N ARG A 119 22.35 -23.21 28.68
CA ARG A 119 23.37 -22.98 29.72
C ARG A 119 22.77 -22.84 31.11
N ILE A 120 21.72 -22.03 31.25
CA ILE A 120 21.01 -21.86 32.53
C ILE A 120 20.47 -23.21 33.04
N SER A 121 19.94 -24.05 32.13
CA SER A 121 19.42 -25.37 32.48
C SER A 121 20.52 -26.32 32.96
N THR A 122 21.66 -26.33 32.27
CA THR A 122 22.85 -27.12 32.67
C THR A 122 23.41 -26.65 34.02
N GLU A 123 23.54 -25.34 34.22
CA GLU A 123 24.01 -24.77 35.49
C GLU A 123 23.06 -25.14 36.64
N ARG A 124 21.74 -25.04 36.44
CA ARG A 124 20.73 -25.47 37.42
C ARG A 124 20.84 -26.96 37.77
N GLN A 125 21.03 -27.82 36.77
CA GLN A 125 21.18 -29.26 37.01
C GLN A 125 22.46 -29.57 37.78
N THR A 126 23.55 -28.86 37.48
CA THR A 126 24.84 -29.00 38.18
C THR A 126 24.72 -28.56 39.64
N LEU A 127 24.08 -27.42 39.92
CA LEU A 127 23.84 -26.98 41.29
C LEU A 127 22.98 -27.97 42.07
N ARG A 128 21.96 -28.55 41.41
CA ARG A 128 21.09 -29.55 42.02
C ARG A 128 21.85 -30.83 42.37
N SER A 129 22.68 -31.35 41.47
CA SER A 129 23.47 -32.57 41.74
C SER A 129 24.51 -32.37 42.84
N LEU A 130 25.07 -31.16 43.00
CA LEU A 130 25.96 -30.82 44.10
C LEU A 130 25.25 -30.79 45.46
N ILE A 131 23.98 -30.36 45.51
CA ILE A 131 23.17 -30.35 46.73
C ILE A 131 22.68 -31.77 47.08
N GLU A 132 22.33 -32.57 46.06
CA GLU A 132 21.84 -33.95 46.23
C GLU A 132 22.98 -34.97 46.43
N SER A 133 24.25 -34.57 46.28
CA SER A 133 25.42 -35.43 46.56
C SER A 133 25.60 -35.62 48.07
N PRO A 134 25.61 -36.87 48.59
CA PRO A 134 25.79 -37.12 50.01
C PRO A 134 27.16 -36.62 50.51
N LEU A 135 27.18 -35.79 51.57
CA LEU A 135 28.40 -35.44 52.31
C LEU A 135 28.92 -36.67 53.07
N TRP A 136 29.62 -37.57 52.40
CA TRP A 136 30.43 -38.59 53.07
C TRP A 136 31.75 -38.76 52.33
N TYR A 137 32.78 -38.05 52.78
CA TYR A 137 34.07 -38.63 53.17
C TYR A 137 34.91 -37.52 53.83
N GLY A 138 34.95 -37.57 55.16
CA GLY A 138 35.77 -36.76 56.06
C GLY A 138 35.66 -37.37 57.45
#